data_AF-A0A239LJ90-F1
#
_entry.id   AF-A0A239LJ90-F1
#
_cell.length_a   1.000
_cell.length_b   1.000
_cell.length_c   1.000
_cell.angle_alpha   90.00
_cell.angle_beta   90.00
_cell.angle_gamma   90.00
#
_symmetry.space_group_name_H-M   'P 1'
#
loop_
_entity.id
_entity.type
_entity.pdbx_description
1 polymer ?
#
loop_
_entity_poly.entity_id
_entity_poly.type
_entity_poly.pdbx_seq_one_letter_code
_entity_poly.pdbx_strand_id
1 'polypeptide(L)'
;MGFLSVIRRWALRDNVPIREIARRTGLSRNTIKKYLREGIVEPQFQTPARPSKLDPYAEKLSGWLVTEQRKSRKDRRTAKQMHADLVQLGYDGSYERVAAFVRTWKGDRQRAQLATDRGTFVPLVFQPGEAFQFDWSEDWAHVGGERIKLQVAHIKLSHSRAFLVRAYLLQTYEMLFDAHWHAFRVFQGVPGRGIYDNMRTAVDRAGTSFGPAGRPQGSQYICGVRL
;
A
#
# COMPACT_ATOMS: atom_id res chain seq x y z
N MET A 1 3.20 19.34 -21.89
CA MET A 1 2.33 18.83 -22.98
C MET A 1 1.88 19.85 -24.04
N GLY A 2 1.81 21.18 -23.79
CA GLY A 2 1.15 22.11 -24.75
C GLY A 2 2.04 22.87 -25.75
N PHE A 3 3.34 23.02 -25.48
CA PHE A 3 4.15 24.02 -26.19
C PHE A 3 4.82 23.51 -27.48
N LEU A 4 5.34 22.27 -27.46
CA LEU A 4 5.97 21.63 -28.63
C LEU A 4 4.95 21.29 -29.73
N SER A 5 3.72 20.95 -29.35
CA SER A 5 2.64 20.64 -30.29
C SER A 5 2.19 21.87 -31.07
N VAL A 6 2.16 23.06 -30.44
CA VAL A 6 1.83 24.33 -31.10
C VAL A 6 2.92 24.73 -32.11
N ILE A 7 4.19 24.65 -31.72
CA ILE A 7 5.33 24.95 -32.59
C ILE A 7 5.31 24.06 -33.83
N ARG A 8 5.04 22.76 -33.65
CA ARG A 8 4.99 21.78 -34.75
C ARG A 8 3.78 21.99 -35.65
N ARG A 9 2.61 22.29 -35.10
CA ARG A 9 1.42 22.63 -35.90
C ARG A 9 1.71 23.85 -36.78
N TRP A 10 2.25 24.92 -36.20
CA TRP A 10 2.59 26.13 -36.94
C TRP A 10 3.62 25.89 -38.04
N ALA A 11 4.66 25.08 -37.77
CA ALA A 11 5.71 24.82 -38.74
C ALA A 11 5.34 23.79 -39.83
N LEU A 12 4.69 22.68 -39.45
CA LEU A 12 4.47 21.52 -40.32
C LEU A 12 3.09 21.50 -40.98
N ARG A 13 2.07 22.10 -40.34
CA ARG A 13 0.69 22.13 -40.86
C ARG A 13 0.36 23.49 -41.47
N ASP A 14 0.65 24.57 -40.73
CA ASP A 14 0.28 25.94 -41.12
C ASP A 14 1.40 26.64 -41.91
N ASN A 15 2.54 25.95 -42.12
CA ASN A 15 3.69 26.41 -42.92
C ASN A 15 4.23 27.81 -42.53
N VAL A 16 4.07 28.18 -41.26
CA VAL A 16 4.52 29.46 -40.72
C VAL A 16 6.05 29.49 -40.70
N PRO A 17 6.70 30.57 -41.19
CA PRO A 17 8.15 30.61 -41.24
C PRO A 17 8.77 30.65 -39.84
N ILE A 18 9.89 29.94 -39.64
CA ILE A 18 10.57 29.77 -38.34
C ILE A 18 10.86 31.12 -37.66
N ARG A 19 11.15 32.17 -38.43
CA ARG A 19 11.35 33.54 -37.91
C ARG A 19 10.14 34.10 -37.17
N GLU A 20 8.94 33.79 -37.66
CA GLU A 20 7.68 34.26 -37.10
C GLU A 20 7.30 33.43 -35.87
N ILE A 21 7.57 32.12 -35.91
CA ILE A 21 7.43 31.24 -34.75
C ILE A 21 8.36 31.71 -33.61
N ALA A 22 9.61 32.07 -33.91
CA ALA A 22 10.54 32.62 -32.93
C ALA A 22 10.02 33.92 -32.28
N ARG A 23 9.45 34.82 -33.09
CA ARG A 23 8.86 36.08 -32.60
C ARG A 23 7.66 35.85 -31.67
N ARG A 24 6.80 34.88 -32.01
CA ARG A 24 5.60 34.55 -31.22
C ARG A 24 5.88 33.78 -29.95
N THR A 25 6.92 32.93 -29.95
CA THR A 25 7.24 32.02 -28.83
C THR A 25 8.36 32.53 -27.93
N GLY A 26 9.12 33.55 -28.36
CA GLY A 26 10.30 34.04 -27.65
C GLY A 26 11.49 33.06 -27.68
N LEU A 27 11.38 31.94 -28.40
CA LEU A 27 12.45 30.94 -28.49
C LEU A 27 13.49 31.29 -29.57
N SER A 28 14.73 30.88 -29.32
CA SER A 28 15.78 30.97 -30.34
C SER A 28 15.42 30.11 -31.57
N ARG A 29 15.79 30.60 -32.76
CA ARG A 29 15.59 29.85 -34.02
C ARG A 29 16.29 28.48 -33.98
N ASN A 30 17.40 28.36 -33.26
CA ASN A 30 18.13 27.10 -33.07
C ASN A 30 17.32 26.09 -32.24
N THR A 31 16.68 26.56 -31.17
CA THR A 31 15.79 25.75 -30.32
C THR A 31 14.58 25.25 -31.11
N ILE A 32 13.97 26.10 -31.94
CA ILE A 32 12.83 25.70 -32.78
C ILE A 32 13.26 24.64 -33.80
N LYS A 33 14.39 24.83 -34.50
CA LYS A 33 14.95 23.83 -35.43
C LYS A 33 15.24 22.50 -34.72
N LYS A 34 15.81 22.54 -33.51
CA LYS A 34 16.06 21.37 -32.66
C LYS A 34 14.76 20.61 -32.36
N TYR A 35 13.71 21.31 -31.91
CA TYR A 35 12.42 20.72 -31.59
C TYR A 35 11.66 20.17 -32.81
N LEU A 36 11.85 20.76 -33.99
CA LEU A 36 11.30 20.20 -35.22
C LEU A 36 12.00 18.88 -35.58
N ARG A 37 13.32 18.80 -35.38
CA ARG A 37 14.14 17.60 -35.65
C ARG A 37 13.91 16.45 -34.67
N GLU A 38 13.81 16.72 -33.36
CA GLU A 38 13.89 15.69 -32.31
C GLU A 38 12.58 14.94 -31.99
N GLY A 39 11.43 15.33 -32.53
CA GLY A 39 10.18 14.59 -32.27
C GLY A 39 9.29 15.21 -31.18
N ILE A 40 8.32 14.42 -30.70
CA ILE A 40 7.46 14.74 -29.54
C ILE A 40 8.20 14.31 -28.26
N VAL A 41 9.47 14.69 -28.14
CA VAL A 41 10.25 14.42 -26.94
C VAL A 41 10.37 15.74 -26.22
N GLU A 42 9.74 15.85 -25.04
CA GLU A 42 9.95 17.01 -24.19
C GLU A 42 11.45 17.07 -23.83
N PRO A 43 12.11 18.24 -23.96
CA PRO A 43 13.52 18.36 -23.65
C PRO A 43 13.75 18.00 -22.18
N GLN A 44 14.43 16.88 -21.95
CA GLN A 44 14.85 16.49 -20.61
C GLN A 44 16.09 17.31 -20.24
N PHE A 45 15.92 18.23 -19.29
CA PHE A 45 17.05 18.87 -18.66
C PHE A 45 17.74 17.85 -17.76
N GLN A 46 18.88 17.33 -18.23
CA GLN A 46 19.75 16.53 -17.38
C GLN A 46 20.45 17.46 -16.41
N THR A 47 19.82 17.69 -15.26
CA THR A 47 20.50 18.33 -14.13
C THR A 47 21.52 17.34 -13.60
N PRO A 48 22.84 17.63 -13.66
CA PRO A 48 23.83 16.72 -13.11
C PRO A 48 23.58 16.53 -11.62
N ALA A 49 23.57 15.28 -11.17
CA ALA A 49 23.45 14.94 -9.76
C ALA A 49 24.65 15.54 -9.02
N ARG A 50 24.42 16.60 -8.25
CA ARG A 50 25.46 17.20 -7.40
C ARG A 50 25.50 16.45 -6.08
N PRO A 51 26.68 16.01 -5.61
CA PRO A 51 26.80 15.38 -4.31
C PRO A 51 26.33 16.34 -3.23
N SER A 52 25.44 15.87 -2.36
CA SER A 52 24.96 16.60 -1.20
C SER A 52 25.94 16.42 -0.05
N LYS A 53 26.07 17.44 0.79
CA LYS A 53 26.79 17.35 2.08
C LYS A 53 26.26 16.25 3.00
N LEU A 54 25.02 15.80 2.77
CA LEU A 54 24.40 14.71 3.52
C LEU A 54 24.81 13.32 3.03
N ASP A 55 25.36 13.20 1.81
CA ASP A 55 25.66 11.89 1.20
C ASP A 55 26.62 11.04 2.04
N PRO A 56 27.70 11.59 2.65
CA PRO A 56 28.57 10.83 3.55
C PRO A 56 27.86 10.27 4.81
N TYR A 57 26.72 10.86 5.19
CA TYR A 57 25.96 10.50 6.37
C TYR A 57 24.69 9.69 6.04
N ALA A 58 24.40 9.46 4.76
CA ALA A 58 23.14 8.87 4.30
C ALA A 58 22.94 7.44 4.81
N GLU A 59 23.98 6.60 4.83
CA GLU A 59 23.90 5.23 5.37
C GLU A 59 23.62 5.23 6.87
N LYS A 60 24.33 6.09 7.62
CA LYS A 60 24.17 6.21 9.07
C LYS A 60 22.76 6.69 9.44
N LEU A 61 22.28 7.72 8.74
CA LEU A 61 20.94 8.25 8.93
C LEU A 61 19.86 7.21 8.57
N SER A 62 20.07 6.43 7.51
CA SER A 62 19.19 5.31 7.14
C SER A 62 19.17 4.23 8.22
N GLY A 63 20.32 3.85 8.78
CA GLY A 63 20.41 2.88 9.87
C GLY A 63 19.67 3.34 11.13
N TRP A 64 19.80 4.63 11.49
CA TRP A 64 19.02 5.22 12.57
C TRP A 64 17.52 5.15 12.28
N LEU A 65 17.09 5.54 11.08
CA LEU A 65 15.67 5.49 10.69
C LEU A 65 15.08 4.07 10.75
N VAL A 66 15.83 3.04 10.35
CA VAL A 66 15.41 1.63 10.51
C VAL A 66 15.23 1.25 11.97
N THR A 67 16.17 1.65 12.83
CA THR A 67 16.13 1.34 14.26
C THR A 67 14.96 2.03 14.95
N GLU A 68 14.75 3.30 14.65
CA GLU A 68 13.69 4.13 15.22
C GLU A 68 12.27 3.68 14.81
N GLN A 69 12.12 3.02 13.65
CA GLN A 69 10.84 2.43 13.26
C GLN A 69 10.35 1.34 14.21
N ARG A 70 11.27 0.56 14.79
CA ARG A 70 10.93 -0.56 15.69
C ARG A 70 10.50 -0.10 17.08
N LYS A 71 10.73 1.16 17.41
CA LYS A 71 10.40 1.74 18.72
C LYS A 71 8.97 2.28 18.77
N SER A 72 8.45 2.34 20.00
CA SER A 72 7.18 2.98 20.31
C SER A 72 7.21 4.47 19.92
N ARG A 73 6.04 5.10 19.73
CA ARG A 73 5.97 6.51 19.37
C ARG A 73 6.66 7.42 20.39
N LYS A 74 6.66 7.05 21.68
CA LYS A 74 7.26 7.84 22.77
C LYS A 74 8.78 7.77 22.78
N ASP A 75 9.35 6.64 22.35
CA ASP A 75 10.80 6.39 22.41
C ASP A 75 11.52 6.68 21.08
N ARG A 76 10.76 7.10 20.06
CA ARG A 76 11.26 7.34 18.72
C ARG A 76 11.94 8.70 18.62
N ARG A 77 13.20 8.71 18.18
CA ARG A 77 13.94 9.93 17.88
C ARG A 77 13.31 10.71 16.72
N THR A 78 13.22 12.02 16.92
CA THR A 78 12.73 12.97 15.92
C THR A 78 13.84 13.32 14.92
N ALA A 79 13.46 13.81 13.73
CA ALA A 79 14.43 14.28 12.73
C ALA A 79 15.32 15.41 13.26
N LYS A 80 14.81 16.22 14.20
CA LYS A 80 15.56 17.30 14.87
C LYS A 80 16.67 16.73 15.77
N GLN A 81 16.37 15.67 16.52
CA GLN A 81 17.36 14.96 17.33
C GLN A 81 18.40 14.28 16.43
N MET A 82 17.98 13.61 15.35
CA MET A 82 18.92 13.02 14.40
C MET A 82 19.84 14.06 13.75
N HIS A 83 19.33 15.27 13.46
CA HIS A 83 20.17 16.36 12.97
C HIS A 83 21.20 16.81 14.01
N ALA A 84 20.81 16.96 15.28
CA ALA A 84 21.75 17.29 16.35
C ALA A 84 22.85 16.22 16.50
N ASP A 85 22.48 14.94 16.45
CA ASP A 85 23.42 13.81 16.48
C ASP A 85 24.37 13.85 15.26
N LEU A 86 23.88 14.23 14.07
CA LEU A 86 24.72 14.39 12.88
C LEU A 86 25.72 15.56 13.02
N VAL A 87 25.29 16.69 13.59
CA VAL A 87 26.16 17.84 13.82
C VAL A 87 27.32 17.47 14.75
N GLN A 88 27.07 16.66 15.79
CA GLN A 88 28.13 16.14 16.66
C GLN A 88 29.14 15.24 15.92
N LEU A 89 28.74 14.66 14.80
CA LEU A 89 29.59 13.82 13.93
C LEU A 89 30.26 14.62 12.81
N GLY A 90 30.21 15.95 12.87
CA GLY A 90 30.85 16.84 11.90
C GLY A 90 29.99 17.24 10.70
N TYR A 91 28.68 16.97 10.72
CA TYR A 91 27.78 17.43 9.66
C TYR A 91 27.56 18.95 9.77
N ASP A 92 27.89 19.68 8.71
CA ASP A 92 27.80 21.15 8.62
C ASP A 92 26.62 21.64 7.76
N GLY A 93 25.73 20.73 7.36
CA GLY A 93 24.57 21.05 6.52
C GLY A 93 23.33 21.44 7.31
N SER A 94 22.28 21.87 6.60
CA SER A 94 21.04 22.32 7.24
C SER A 94 20.14 21.18 7.71
N TYR A 95 19.33 21.46 8.72
CA TYR A 95 18.22 20.61 9.17
C TYR A 95 17.27 20.26 8.03
N GLU A 96 16.98 21.20 7.13
CA GLU A 96 16.06 20.99 6.02
C GLU A 96 16.50 19.86 5.08
N ARG A 97 17.82 19.70 4.86
CA ARG A 97 18.37 18.59 4.08
C ARG A 97 18.12 17.25 4.77
N VAL A 98 18.32 17.18 6.09
CA VAL A 98 18.02 15.98 6.89
C VAL A 98 16.52 15.69 6.86
N ALA A 99 15.67 16.70 7.04
CA ALA A 99 14.22 16.55 6.99
C ALA A 99 13.71 16.12 5.60
N ALA A 100 14.31 16.63 4.51
CA ALA A 100 14.03 16.18 3.16
C ALA A 100 14.42 14.71 2.98
N PHE A 101 15.62 14.31 3.41
CA PHE A 101 16.06 12.91 3.36
C PHE A 101 15.12 11.98 4.13
N VAL A 102 14.76 12.33 5.37
CA VAL A 102 13.83 11.53 6.20
C VAL A 102 12.46 11.40 5.53
N ARG A 103 11.95 12.45 4.87
CA ARG A 103 10.68 12.41 4.12
C ARG A 103 10.79 11.48 2.91
N THR A 104 11.84 11.62 2.11
CA THR A 104 12.09 10.76 0.94
C THR A 104 12.22 9.30 1.36
N TRP A 105 13.03 9.02 2.37
CA TRP A 105 13.24 7.67 2.91
C TRP A 105 11.93 7.02 3.40
N LYS A 106 11.09 7.77 4.12
CA LYS A 106 9.76 7.29 4.53
C LYS A 106 8.85 7.04 3.33
N GLY A 107 8.87 7.92 2.34
CA GLY A 107 8.09 7.79 1.10
C GLY A 107 8.52 6.60 0.26
N ASP A 108 9.82 6.37 0.10
CA ASP A 108 10.37 5.21 -0.59
C ASP A 108 10.00 3.92 0.12
N ARG A 109 10.00 3.91 1.45
CA ARG A 109 9.61 2.75 2.23
C ARG A 109 8.11 2.49 2.19
N GLN A 110 7.29 3.52 2.17
CA GLN A 110 5.85 3.38 1.95
C GLN A 110 5.56 2.86 0.54
N ARG A 111 6.25 3.39 -0.49
CA ARG A 111 6.17 2.87 -1.86
C ARG A 111 6.66 1.43 -1.95
N ALA A 112 7.74 1.09 -1.27
CA ALA A 112 8.26 -0.28 -1.20
C ALA A 112 7.25 -1.18 -0.49
N GLN A 113 6.65 -0.77 0.62
CA GLN A 113 5.58 -1.54 1.28
C GLN A 113 4.37 -1.74 0.38
N LEU A 114 3.92 -0.68 -0.32
CA LEU A 114 2.83 -0.75 -1.31
C LEU A 114 3.19 -1.57 -2.56
N ALA A 115 4.47 -1.62 -2.94
CA ALA A 115 4.97 -2.45 -4.02
C ALA A 115 5.15 -3.91 -3.58
N THR A 116 5.52 -4.14 -2.32
CA THR A 116 5.60 -5.46 -1.67
C THR A 116 4.22 -6.01 -1.31
N ASP A 117 3.18 -5.17 -1.26
CA ASP A 117 1.76 -5.58 -1.28
C ASP A 117 1.34 -6.23 -2.61
N ARG A 118 2.19 -6.17 -3.66
CA ARG A 118 2.19 -7.21 -4.71
C ARG A 118 2.94 -8.43 -4.20
N GLY A 119 2.52 -8.93 -3.05
CA GLY A 119 3.14 -10.06 -2.38
C GLY A 119 3.33 -11.20 -3.37
N THR A 120 4.42 -11.95 -3.22
CA THR A 120 4.59 -13.23 -3.90
C THR A 120 3.32 -14.04 -3.69
N PHE A 121 2.44 -14.04 -4.69
CA PHE A 121 1.15 -14.69 -4.60
C PHE A 121 1.43 -16.16 -4.81
N VAL A 122 1.61 -16.91 -3.73
CA VAL A 122 1.59 -18.36 -3.82
C VAL A 122 0.12 -18.73 -4.06
N PRO A 123 -0.27 -19.18 -5.26
CA PRO A 123 -1.64 -19.57 -5.50
C PRO A 123 -1.95 -20.75 -4.58
N LEU A 124 -2.85 -20.52 -3.62
CA LEU A 124 -3.37 -21.59 -2.79
C LEU A 124 -4.32 -22.41 -3.67
N VAL A 125 -3.94 -23.65 -3.96
CA VAL A 125 -4.76 -24.62 -4.67
C VAL A 125 -5.47 -25.48 -3.63
N PHE A 126 -6.78 -25.61 -3.76
CA PHE A 126 -7.62 -26.39 -2.85
C PHE A 126 -8.39 -27.44 -3.64
N GLN A 127 -8.61 -28.62 -3.04
CA GLN A 127 -9.51 -29.64 -3.57
C GLN A 127 -10.99 -29.27 -3.33
N PRO A 128 -11.94 -29.82 -4.11
CA PRO A 128 -13.36 -29.61 -3.85
C PRO A 128 -13.71 -30.07 -2.43
N GLY A 129 -14.40 -29.22 -1.66
CA GLY A 129 -14.75 -29.51 -0.27
C GLY A 129 -13.57 -29.45 0.73
N GLU A 130 -12.35 -29.08 0.32
CA GLU A 130 -11.22 -29.02 1.24
C GLU A 130 -11.37 -27.92 2.28
N ALA A 131 -11.73 -26.71 1.83
CA ALA A 131 -11.79 -25.56 2.71
C ALA A 131 -12.84 -24.52 2.29
N PHE A 132 -13.32 -23.76 3.26
CA PHE A 132 -14.02 -22.49 3.06
C PHE A 132 -13.30 -21.36 3.79
N GLN A 133 -13.58 -20.13 3.36
CA GLN A 133 -13.18 -18.89 4.00
C GLN A 133 -14.42 -18.22 4.58
N PHE A 134 -14.30 -17.75 5.82
CA PHE A 134 -15.32 -16.95 6.49
C PHE A 134 -14.77 -15.55 6.78
N ASP A 135 -15.58 -14.53 6.51
CA ASP A 135 -15.27 -13.15 6.86
C ASP A 135 -16.51 -12.37 7.34
N TRP A 136 -16.29 -11.33 8.14
CA TRP A 136 -17.31 -10.38 8.57
C TRP A 136 -17.05 -9.02 7.92
N SER A 137 -18.09 -8.41 7.35
CA SER A 137 -18.05 -7.01 6.92
C SER A 137 -19.17 -6.19 7.57
N GLU A 138 -18.99 -4.88 7.62
CA GLU A 138 -20.03 -3.95 8.06
C GLU A 138 -20.62 -3.24 6.85
N ASP A 139 -21.95 -3.21 6.74
CA ASP A 139 -22.65 -2.48 5.68
C ASP A 139 -23.89 -1.76 6.23
N TRP A 140 -24.42 -0.78 5.50
CA TRP A 140 -25.62 -0.04 5.89
C TRP A 140 -26.76 -0.32 4.92
N ALA A 141 -27.92 -0.67 5.46
CA ALA A 141 -29.13 -0.88 4.67
C ALA A 141 -30.32 -0.10 5.25
N HIS A 142 -31.28 0.22 4.40
CA HIS A 142 -32.56 0.77 4.84
C HIS A 142 -33.52 -0.39 5.09
N VAL A 143 -33.96 -0.56 6.34
CA VAL A 143 -34.91 -1.60 6.74
C VAL A 143 -36.05 -0.92 7.48
N GLY A 144 -37.29 -1.08 6.99
CA GLY A 144 -38.44 -0.39 7.57
C GLY A 144 -38.39 1.14 7.48
N GLY A 145 -37.64 1.70 6.50
CA GLY A 145 -37.45 3.15 6.35
C GLY A 145 -36.30 3.72 7.20
N GLU A 146 -35.72 2.96 8.11
CA GLU A 146 -34.58 3.38 8.92
C GLU A 146 -33.27 2.84 8.37
N ARG A 147 -32.23 3.69 8.37
CA ARG A 147 -30.89 3.28 7.98
C ARG A 147 -30.20 2.59 9.15
N ILE A 148 -30.06 1.27 9.07
CA ILE A 148 -29.44 0.44 10.10
C ILE A 148 -28.10 -0.11 9.64
N LYS A 149 -27.19 -0.29 10.59
CA LYS A 149 -25.90 -0.94 10.37
C LYS A 149 -26.05 -2.45 10.51
N LEU A 150 -25.58 -3.18 9.52
CA LEU A 150 -25.63 -4.63 9.43
C LEU A 150 -24.24 -5.24 9.49
N GLN A 151 -24.18 -6.40 10.11
CA GLN A 151 -23.03 -7.27 10.22
C GLN A 151 -23.20 -8.39 9.22
N VAL A 152 -22.38 -8.41 8.18
CA VAL A 152 -22.58 -9.25 7.01
C VAL A 152 -21.56 -10.39 7.03
N ALA A 153 -22.05 -11.61 7.20
CA ALA A 153 -21.27 -12.84 7.12
C ALA A 153 -21.05 -13.20 5.65
N HIS A 154 -19.80 -13.45 5.28
CA HIS A 154 -19.41 -13.97 3.98
C HIS A 154 -18.81 -15.35 4.16
N ILE A 155 -19.37 -16.35 3.49
CA ILE A 155 -18.85 -17.71 3.49
C ILE A 155 -18.55 -18.10 2.05
N LYS A 156 -17.31 -18.49 1.76
CA LYS A 156 -16.86 -18.78 0.40
C LYS A 156 -16.07 -20.08 0.33
N LEU A 157 -16.44 -20.99 -0.56
CA LEU A 157 -15.67 -22.20 -0.84
C LEU A 157 -14.35 -21.85 -1.52
N SER A 158 -13.23 -22.38 -1.01
CA SER A 158 -11.89 -21.99 -1.48
C SER A 158 -11.58 -22.49 -2.89
N HIS A 159 -12.08 -23.67 -3.29
CA HIS A 159 -11.92 -24.18 -4.65
C HIS A 159 -12.86 -23.52 -5.64
N SER A 160 -14.18 -23.66 -5.47
CA SER A 160 -15.16 -23.25 -6.48
C SER A 160 -15.47 -21.75 -6.45
N ARG A 161 -15.06 -21.05 -5.39
CA ARG A 161 -15.40 -19.65 -5.10
C ARG A 161 -16.90 -19.37 -4.94
N ALA A 162 -17.74 -20.41 -4.93
CA ALA A 162 -19.15 -20.29 -4.57
C ALA A 162 -19.26 -19.68 -3.17
N PHE A 163 -20.22 -18.78 -2.97
CA PHE A 163 -20.33 -18.03 -1.73
C PHE A 163 -21.78 -17.83 -1.29
N LEU A 164 -21.97 -17.63 0.00
CA LEU A 164 -23.21 -17.19 0.62
C LEU A 164 -22.93 -15.92 1.43
N VAL A 165 -23.85 -14.97 1.37
CA VAL A 165 -23.83 -13.74 2.16
C VAL A 165 -25.08 -13.69 3.03
N ARG A 166 -24.91 -13.33 4.30
CA ARG A 166 -26.04 -13.20 5.22
C ARG A 166 -25.84 -12.04 6.19
N ALA A 167 -26.85 -11.19 6.32
CA ALA A 167 -26.79 -10.01 7.15
C ALA A 167 -27.47 -10.24 8.51
N TYR A 168 -26.84 -9.72 9.56
CA TYR A 168 -27.27 -9.78 10.95
C TYR A 168 -27.20 -8.39 11.59
N LEU A 169 -27.87 -8.23 12.73
CA LEU A 169 -27.74 -7.01 13.54
C LEU A 169 -26.48 -7.04 14.42
N LEU A 170 -25.97 -8.23 14.75
CA LEU A 170 -24.88 -8.45 15.71
C LEU A 170 -23.86 -9.47 15.16
N GLN A 171 -22.65 -9.46 15.72
CA GLN A 171 -21.58 -10.44 15.45
C GLN A 171 -21.38 -11.40 16.64
N THR A 172 -22.43 -12.12 17.03
CA THR A 172 -22.34 -13.11 18.13
C THR A 172 -22.01 -14.51 17.62
N TYR A 173 -21.65 -15.43 18.53
CA TYR A 173 -21.39 -16.83 18.19
C TYR A 173 -22.62 -17.53 17.59
N GLU A 174 -23.82 -17.20 18.04
CA GLU A 174 -25.06 -17.76 17.51
C GLU A 174 -25.27 -17.37 16.05
N MET A 175 -24.98 -16.11 15.69
CA MET A 175 -25.07 -15.64 14.31
C MET A 175 -23.98 -16.27 13.42
N LEU A 176 -22.79 -16.50 13.99
CA LEU A 176 -21.73 -17.24 13.31
C LEU A 176 -22.21 -18.66 12.97
N PHE A 177 -22.77 -19.39 13.93
CA PHE A 177 -23.27 -20.75 13.70
C PHE A 177 -24.47 -20.80 12.75
N ASP A 178 -25.40 -19.85 12.86
CA ASP A 178 -26.53 -19.71 11.93
C ASP A 178 -26.04 -19.51 10.49
N ALA A 179 -25.02 -18.67 10.29
CA ALA A 179 -24.45 -18.41 8.97
C ALA A 179 -23.87 -19.70 8.36
N HIS A 180 -23.12 -20.47 9.15
CA HIS A 180 -22.56 -21.77 8.72
C HIS A 180 -23.66 -22.77 8.38
N TRP A 181 -24.68 -22.90 9.23
CA TRP A 181 -25.78 -23.83 9.00
C TRP A 181 -26.49 -23.52 7.68
N HIS A 182 -26.79 -22.25 7.43
CA HIS A 182 -27.39 -21.82 6.17
C HIS A 182 -26.47 -22.05 4.96
N ALA A 183 -25.18 -21.73 5.08
CA ALA A 183 -24.22 -21.92 3.99
C ALA A 183 -24.06 -23.40 3.62
N PHE A 184 -23.84 -24.28 4.60
CA PHE A 184 -23.63 -25.69 4.34
C PHE A 184 -24.88 -26.40 3.82
N ARG A 185 -26.07 -25.93 4.23
CA ARG A 185 -27.33 -26.37 3.62
C ARG A 185 -27.41 -25.99 2.14
N VAL A 186 -27.03 -24.75 1.78
CA VAL A 186 -27.02 -24.29 0.38
C VAL A 186 -25.94 -25.01 -0.45
N PHE A 187 -24.75 -25.20 0.12
CA PHE A 187 -23.64 -25.90 -0.53
C PHE A 187 -23.83 -27.42 -0.60
N GLN A 188 -24.86 -27.97 0.06
CA GLN A 188 -25.15 -29.41 0.12
C GLN A 188 -23.97 -30.22 0.68
N GLY A 189 -23.21 -29.63 1.61
CA GLY A 189 -22.02 -30.27 2.17
C GLY A 189 -21.25 -29.35 3.13
N VAL A 190 -20.42 -29.99 3.97
CA VAL A 190 -19.57 -29.31 4.96
C VAL A 190 -18.11 -29.52 4.55
N PRO A 191 -17.34 -28.45 4.26
CA PRO A 191 -15.92 -28.58 3.93
C PRO A 191 -15.07 -29.03 5.12
N GLY A 192 -13.95 -29.70 4.86
CA GLY A 192 -13.10 -30.28 5.91
C GLY A 192 -12.36 -29.26 6.78
N ARG A 193 -12.20 -28.01 6.31
CA ARG A 193 -11.49 -26.94 7.04
C ARG A 193 -12.17 -25.58 6.89
N GLY A 194 -12.33 -24.88 7.99
CA GLY A 194 -12.69 -23.45 8.00
C GLY A 194 -11.44 -22.57 8.11
N ILE A 195 -11.34 -21.55 7.26
CA ILE A 195 -10.31 -20.51 7.31
C ILE A 195 -10.98 -19.23 7.78
N TYR A 196 -10.54 -18.73 8.93
CA TYR A 196 -11.06 -17.53 9.58
C TYR A 196 -9.91 -16.52 9.67
N ASP A 197 -10.15 -15.26 9.32
CA ASP A 197 -9.25 -14.20 9.76
C ASP A 197 -9.44 -13.99 11.27
N ASN A 198 -8.46 -13.41 11.96
CA ASN A 198 -8.34 -13.33 13.42
C ASN A 198 -9.48 -12.51 14.08
N MET A 199 -10.69 -13.04 14.00
CA MET A 199 -11.92 -12.43 14.48
C MET A 199 -11.98 -12.57 15.99
N ARG A 200 -12.37 -11.49 16.66
CA ARG A 200 -12.50 -11.45 18.13
C ARG A 200 -13.43 -12.54 18.67
N THR A 201 -14.37 -12.99 17.84
CA THR A 201 -15.31 -14.10 18.08
C THR A 201 -14.70 -15.49 17.90
N ALA A 202 -13.38 -15.63 17.73
CA ALA A 202 -12.68 -16.92 17.71
C ALA A 202 -11.54 -16.99 18.75
N VAL A 203 -11.42 -15.99 19.62
CA VAL A 203 -10.32 -15.86 20.57
C VAL A 203 -10.86 -15.80 22.00
N ASP A 204 -10.81 -16.93 22.69
CA ASP A 204 -10.76 -16.91 24.16
C ASP A 204 -9.37 -16.42 24.59
N ARG A 205 -9.35 -15.51 25.58
CA ARG A 205 -8.19 -14.81 26.17
C ARG A 205 -6.84 -15.47 25.87
N ALA A 206 -5.92 -14.69 25.28
CA ALA A 206 -4.51 -15.04 25.23
C ALA A 206 -3.98 -15.32 26.65
N GLY A 207 -3.81 -16.60 26.97
CA GLY A 207 -3.08 -17.05 28.14
C GLY A 207 -1.61 -16.65 27.97
N THR A 208 -1.15 -15.75 28.82
CA THR A 208 0.26 -15.40 28.94
C THR A 208 1.06 -16.64 29.34
N SER A 209 1.70 -17.31 28.38
CA SER A 209 2.79 -18.24 28.66
C SER A 209 4.10 -17.63 28.18
N PHE A 210 4.86 -17.07 29.12
CA PHE A 210 6.27 -16.73 28.90
C PHE A 210 7.08 -18.03 28.77
N GLY A 211 7.80 -18.18 27.67
CA GLY A 211 8.83 -19.19 27.44
C GLY A 211 9.94 -18.61 26.56
N PRO A 212 11.22 -18.97 26.77
CA PRO A 212 12.34 -18.21 26.24
C PRO A 212 12.65 -18.55 24.79
N ALA A 213 13.01 -17.51 24.03
CA ALA A 213 13.66 -17.51 22.72
C ALA A 213 12.92 -18.14 21.51
N GLY A 214 12.54 -17.28 20.56
CA GLY A 214 12.33 -17.69 19.16
C GLY A 214 11.10 -17.07 18.47
N ARG A 215 11.37 -16.06 17.62
CA ARG A 215 10.58 -15.50 16.50
C ARG A 215 9.03 -15.52 16.56
N PRO A 216 8.33 -14.39 16.33
CA PRO A 216 6.89 -14.40 16.13
C PRO A 216 6.58 -15.01 14.74
N GLN A 217 6.15 -16.28 14.73
CA GLN A 217 5.33 -16.80 13.64
C GLN A 217 3.91 -16.28 13.84
N GLY A 218 3.30 -15.74 12.79
CA GLY A 218 1.90 -15.37 12.82
C GLY A 218 1.05 -16.61 13.12
N SER A 219 0.43 -16.65 14.30
CA SER A 219 -0.49 -17.72 14.66
C SER A 219 -1.74 -17.64 13.79
N GLN A 220 -1.77 -18.45 12.74
CA GLN A 220 -3.03 -18.98 12.21
C GLN A 220 -3.57 -19.95 13.26
N TYR A 221 -4.64 -19.57 13.95
CA TYR A 221 -5.35 -20.49 14.83
C TYR A 221 -6.15 -21.45 13.96
N ILE A 222 -5.71 -22.70 13.89
CA ILE A 222 -6.47 -23.81 13.32
C ILE A 222 -7.46 -24.26 14.39
N CYS A 223 -8.67 -23.69 14.40
CA CYS A 223 -9.76 -24.28 15.15
C CYS A 223 -10.35 -25.41 14.31
N GLY A 224 -9.92 -26.65 14.60
CA GLY A 224 -10.59 -27.84 14.12
C GLY A 224 -11.93 -27.98 14.85
N VAL A 225 -12.97 -27.32 14.34
CA VAL A 225 -14.35 -27.64 14.74
C VAL A 225 -14.70 -28.95 14.05
N ARG A 226 -14.46 -30.06 14.76
CA ARG A 226 -15.14 -31.32 14.46
C ARG A 226 -16.57 -31.15 14.96
N LEU A 227 -17.52 -31.02 14.04
CA LEU A 227 -18.95 -31.20 14.36
C LEU A 227 -19.17 -32.64 14.82
#